data_AF-A0A1J4JEK7-F1
#
_entry.id   AF-A0A1J4JEK7-F1
#
_cell.length_a   1.000
_cell.length_b   1.000
_cell.length_c   1.000
_cell.angle_alpha   90.00
_cell.angle_beta   90.00
_cell.angle_gamma   90.00
#
_symmetry.space_group_name_H-M   'P 1'
#
loop_
_entity.id
_entity.type
_entity.pdbx_description
1 polymer ?
#
loop_
_entity_poly.entity_id
_entity_poly.type
_entity_poly.pdbx_seq_one_letter_code
_entity_poly.pdbx_strand_id
1 'polypeptide(L)'
;MSSQELVLLQKERAKAIEDCEFQKAKAIDIHIKRLTAQIQHNNQTKKRIGNELMYESEKEAVRKEASLLFSDAYEEIYAIKAKFQDRMATLHRNHAEQLKRHADSYSCDLELCSTRGVPDAVFLKKEAQSKARNGEFELADSLFQQSKQARAQTIAEREAEVHKIYALKSDQITKKQREENELCKEKEKIAIAEIVQKYDTEVTKLKRRLAAAAQKLQISPDLDEEESFFERLEPDEDTAAPSERSSVISEKSATSPSPRKTRQSALTSPKRRSPHASTGKLSPH
;
A
#
# COMPACT_ATOMS: atom_id res chain seq x y z
N MET A 1 -50.60 32.34 29.00
CA MET A 1 -51.75 31.99 29.86
C MET A 1 -51.32 31.74 31.32
N SER A 2 -50.53 30.71 31.65
CA SER A 2 -50.25 30.30 33.05
C SER A 2 -49.47 31.31 33.92
N SER A 3 -48.69 32.22 33.32
CA SER A 3 -47.93 33.24 34.07
C SER A 3 -48.80 34.40 34.55
N GLN A 4 -49.87 34.76 33.81
CA GLN A 4 -50.80 35.81 34.21
C GLN A 4 -51.73 35.31 35.32
N GLU A 5 -52.13 34.04 35.24
CA GLU A 5 -52.91 33.33 36.27
C GLU A 5 -52.16 33.26 37.61
N LEU A 6 -50.85 32.99 37.60
CA LEU A 6 -50.01 33.04 38.80
C LEU A 6 -50.02 34.43 39.48
N VAL A 7 -49.94 35.49 38.68
CA VAL A 7 -49.95 36.87 39.19
C VAL A 7 -51.32 37.23 39.78
N LEU A 8 -52.40 36.78 39.15
CA LEU A 8 -53.76 36.97 39.68
C LEU A 8 -53.98 36.20 40.99
N LEU A 9 -53.57 34.93 41.06
CA LEU A 9 -53.65 34.12 42.27
C LEU A 9 -52.80 34.69 43.41
N GLN A 10 -51.63 35.28 43.11
CA GLN A 10 -50.80 35.97 44.12
C GLN A 10 -51.49 37.23 44.67
N LYS A 11 -52.17 38.00 43.80
CA LYS A 11 -52.96 39.17 44.22
C LYS A 11 -54.20 38.76 45.03
N GLU A 12 -54.90 37.70 44.63
CA GLU A 12 -56.03 37.15 45.38
C GLU A 12 -55.61 36.56 46.73
N ARG A 13 -54.42 35.95 46.82
CA ARG A 13 -53.85 35.50 48.09
C ARG A 13 -53.59 36.67 49.03
N ALA A 14 -52.99 37.76 48.52
CA ALA A 14 -52.72 38.95 49.32
C ALA A 14 -54.02 39.58 49.85
N LYS A 15 -55.03 39.70 48.99
CA LYS A 15 -56.36 40.19 49.36
C LYS A 15 -57.04 39.27 50.40
N ALA A 16 -56.98 37.95 50.24
CA ALA A 16 -57.54 37.01 51.21
C ALA A 16 -56.81 37.04 52.58
N ILE A 17 -55.54 37.46 52.62
CA ILE A 17 -54.80 37.70 53.86
C ILE A 17 -55.25 39.01 54.51
N GLU A 18 -55.44 40.08 53.73
CA GLU A 18 -55.96 41.37 54.19
C GLU A 18 -57.40 41.24 54.76
N ASP A 19 -58.25 40.43 54.11
CA ASP A 19 -59.64 40.17 54.51
C ASP A 19 -59.76 39.13 55.65
N CYS A 20 -58.64 38.67 56.24
CA CYS A 20 -58.59 37.64 57.31
C CYS A 20 -59.18 36.27 56.93
N GLU A 21 -59.33 35.97 55.63
CA GLU A 21 -59.84 34.70 55.09
C GLU A 21 -58.72 33.63 54.98
N PHE A 22 -58.11 33.25 56.11
CA PHE A 22 -56.88 32.43 56.12
C PHE A 22 -57.02 31.04 55.46
N GLN A 23 -58.20 30.40 55.56
CA GLN A 23 -58.44 29.11 54.91
C GLN A 23 -58.43 29.22 53.38
N LYS A 24 -58.99 30.31 52.86
CA LYS A 24 -58.98 30.62 51.42
C LYS A 24 -57.59 30.99 50.95
N ALA A 25 -56.85 31.80 51.72
CA ALA A 25 -55.45 32.11 51.46
C ALA A 25 -54.57 30.83 51.40
N LYS A 26 -54.81 29.86 52.30
CA LYS A 26 -54.12 28.55 52.30
C LYS A 26 -54.45 27.72 51.05
N ALA A 27 -55.72 27.69 50.63
CA ALA A 27 -56.14 26.99 49.41
C ALA A 27 -55.50 27.60 48.15
N ILE A 28 -55.46 28.93 48.07
CA ILE A 28 -54.80 29.67 46.98
C ILE A 28 -53.29 29.40 46.99
N ASP A 29 -52.63 29.34 48.15
CA ASP A 29 -51.20 29.05 48.26
C ASP A 29 -50.84 27.63 47.78
N ILE A 30 -51.68 26.63 48.10
CA ILE A 30 -51.54 25.26 47.56
C ILE A 30 -51.70 25.27 46.04
N HIS A 31 -52.66 26.05 45.51
CA HIS A 31 -52.86 26.17 44.07
C HIS A 31 -51.66 26.81 43.38
N ILE A 32 -51.11 27.90 43.93
CA ILE A 32 -49.89 28.55 43.44
C ILE A 32 -48.72 27.57 43.42
N LYS A 33 -48.52 26.78 44.48
CA LYS A 33 -47.46 25.75 44.54
C LYS A 33 -47.62 24.69 43.45
N ARG A 34 -48.83 24.17 43.26
CA ARG A 34 -49.14 23.18 42.22
C ARG A 34 -48.92 23.75 40.82
N LEU A 35 -49.43 24.94 40.55
CA LEU A 35 -49.30 25.61 39.25
C LEU A 35 -47.83 25.96 38.94
N THR A 36 -47.07 26.39 39.94
CA THR A 36 -45.62 26.65 39.81
C THR A 36 -44.86 25.38 39.46
N ALA A 37 -45.13 24.27 40.17
CA ALA A 37 -44.52 22.97 39.88
C ALA A 37 -44.88 22.48 38.47
N GLN A 38 -46.13 22.66 38.04
CA GLN A 38 -46.58 22.29 36.69
C GLN A 38 -45.90 23.13 35.60
N ILE A 39 -45.72 24.44 35.81
CA ILE A 39 -45.00 25.31 34.88
C ILE A 39 -43.52 24.91 34.79
N GLN A 40 -42.87 24.63 35.93
CA GLN A 40 -41.49 24.17 35.96
C GLN A 40 -41.32 22.84 35.22
N HIS A 41 -42.21 21.88 35.48
CA HIS A 41 -42.24 20.61 34.77
C HIS A 41 -42.40 20.82 33.26
N ASN A 42 -43.39 21.62 32.82
CA ASN A 42 -43.62 21.91 31.41
C ASN A 42 -42.42 22.60 30.74
N ASN A 43 -41.73 23.51 31.43
CA ASN A 43 -40.52 24.15 30.92
C ASN A 43 -39.35 23.16 30.78
N GLN A 44 -39.18 22.25 31.75
CA GLN A 44 -38.19 21.18 31.68
C GLN A 44 -38.49 20.21 30.53
N THR A 45 -39.76 19.80 30.36
CA THR A 45 -40.19 18.95 29.25
C THR A 45 -39.94 19.63 27.90
N LYS A 46 -40.32 20.91 27.76
CA LYS A 46 -40.05 21.68 26.53
C LYS A 46 -38.56 21.80 26.23
N LYS A 47 -37.73 22.05 27.25
CA LYS A 47 -36.27 22.12 27.10
C LYS A 47 -35.70 20.76 26.66
N ARG A 48 -36.17 19.66 27.25
CA ARG A 48 -35.77 18.30 26.88
C ARG A 48 -36.13 18.00 25.42
N ILE A 49 -37.37 18.26 25.02
CA ILE A 49 -37.82 18.07 23.63
C ILE A 49 -37.00 18.92 22.65
N GLY A 50 -36.73 20.18 23.01
CA GLY A 50 -35.91 21.08 22.18
C GLY A 50 -34.48 20.57 22.03
N ASN A 51 -33.86 20.09 23.11
CA ASN A 51 -32.53 19.50 23.07
C ASN A 51 -32.51 18.24 22.19
N GLU A 52 -33.52 17.37 22.32
CA GLU A 52 -33.66 16.14 21.52
C GLU A 52 -33.71 16.47 20.02
N LEU A 53 -34.56 17.43 19.64
CA LEU A 53 -34.69 17.85 18.24
C LEU A 53 -33.39 18.42 17.67
N MET A 54 -32.65 19.21 18.46
CA MET A 54 -31.36 19.75 18.05
C MET A 54 -30.31 18.64 17.88
N TYR A 55 -30.37 17.61 18.71
CA TYR A 55 -29.47 16.47 18.62
C TYR A 55 -29.78 15.56 17.43
N GLU A 56 -31.05 15.27 17.17
CA GLU A 56 -31.47 14.53 15.99
C GLU A 56 -31.08 15.25 14.69
N SER A 57 -31.20 16.59 14.66
CA SER A 57 -30.70 17.38 13.53
C SER A 57 -29.17 17.25 13.35
N GLU A 58 -28.41 17.18 14.44
CA GLU A 58 -26.96 16.98 14.38
C GLU A 58 -26.61 15.53 13.94
N LYS A 59 -27.34 14.52 14.42
CA LYS A 59 -27.21 13.12 13.96
C LYS A 59 -27.42 13.01 12.46
N GLU A 60 -28.47 13.63 11.93
CA GLU A 60 -28.75 13.62 10.49
C GLU A 60 -27.64 14.33 9.69
N ALA A 61 -27.14 15.46 10.18
CA ALA A 61 -26.03 16.18 9.56
C ALA A 61 -24.74 15.34 9.55
N VAL A 62 -24.39 14.72 10.68
CA VAL A 62 -23.23 13.82 10.81
C VAL A 62 -23.38 12.61 9.90
N ARG A 63 -24.56 11.99 9.86
CA ARG A 63 -24.85 10.82 9.00
C ARG A 63 -24.63 11.16 7.53
N LYS A 64 -25.18 12.29 7.06
CA LYS A 64 -25.02 12.75 5.68
C LYS A 64 -23.55 13.02 5.34
N GLU A 65 -22.82 13.67 6.25
CA GLU A 65 -21.40 13.96 6.05
C GLU A 65 -20.55 12.69 6.05
N ALA A 66 -20.85 11.72 6.91
CA ALA A 66 -20.18 10.41 6.92
C ALA A 66 -20.41 9.64 5.61
N SER A 67 -21.64 9.62 5.09
CA SER A 67 -21.95 8.97 3.80
C SER A 67 -21.22 9.62 2.62
N LEU A 68 -21.09 10.96 2.62
CA LEU A 68 -20.33 11.68 1.60
C LEU A 68 -18.84 11.35 1.70
N LEU A 69 -18.25 11.41 2.91
CA LEU A 69 -16.85 11.05 3.14
C LEU A 69 -16.54 9.62 2.70
N PHE A 70 -17.43 8.68 2.97
CA PHE A 70 -17.28 7.29 2.54
C PHE A 70 -17.28 7.19 1.01
N SER A 71 -18.27 7.82 0.35
CA SER A 71 -18.38 7.80 -1.11
C SER A 71 -17.16 8.42 -1.78
N ASP A 72 -16.72 9.59 -1.30
CA ASP A 72 -15.54 10.30 -1.82
C ASP A 72 -14.26 9.47 -1.66
N ALA A 73 -14.04 8.90 -0.47
CA ALA A 73 -12.88 8.05 -0.20
C ALA A 73 -12.90 6.77 -1.05
N TYR A 74 -14.08 6.17 -1.24
CA TYR A 74 -14.26 5.00 -2.08
C TYR A 74 -13.94 5.31 -3.54
N GLU A 75 -14.48 6.40 -4.10
CA GLU A 75 -14.15 6.86 -5.45
C GLU A 75 -12.65 7.15 -5.62
N GLU A 76 -12.00 7.75 -4.61
CA GLU A 76 -10.56 8.00 -4.63
C GLU A 76 -9.76 6.69 -4.69
N ILE A 77 -10.17 5.66 -3.93
CA ILE A 77 -9.55 4.33 -4.00
C ILE A 77 -9.65 3.74 -5.41
N TYR A 78 -10.82 3.80 -6.05
CA TYR A 78 -10.97 3.31 -7.43
C TYR A 78 -10.12 4.09 -8.42
N ALA A 79 -10.04 5.42 -8.27
CA ALA A 79 -9.20 6.25 -9.12
C ALA A 79 -7.71 5.90 -8.95
N ILE A 80 -7.26 5.59 -7.73
CA ILE A 80 -5.89 5.11 -7.48
C ILE A 80 -5.67 3.74 -8.11
N LYS A 81 -6.57 2.77 -7.88
CA LYS A 81 -6.49 1.43 -8.49
C LYS A 81 -6.37 1.52 -10.01
N ALA A 82 -7.22 2.32 -10.66
CA ALA A 82 -7.17 2.52 -12.11
C ALA A 82 -5.83 3.09 -12.58
N LYS A 83 -5.30 4.12 -11.89
CA LYS A 83 -3.97 4.69 -12.21
C LYS A 83 -2.85 3.67 -12.09
N PHE A 84 -2.87 2.82 -11.06
CA PHE A 84 -1.84 1.79 -10.86
C PHE A 84 -1.99 0.62 -11.84
N GLN A 85 -3.22 0.27 -12.22
CA GLN A 85 -3.49 -0.69 -13.28
C GLN A 85 -2.91 -0.22 -14.63
N ASP A 86 -3.14 1.04 -15.01
CA ASP A 86 -2.57 1.64 -16.23
C ASP A 86 -1.03 1.67 -16.19
N ARG A 87 -0.48 2.02 -15.03
CA ARG A 87 0.97 2.00 -14.80
C ARG A 87 1.54 0.59 -14.95
N MET A 88 0.87 -0.42 -14.39
CA MET A 88 1.28 -1.82 -14.49
C MET A 88 1.21 -2.32 -15.94
N ALA A 89 0.15 -1.97 -16.67
CA ALA A 89 0.03 -2.30 -18.09
C ALA A 89 1.15 -1.68 -18.93
N THR A 90 1.51 -0.43 -18.63
CA THR A 90 2.65 0.26 -19.25
C THR A 90 3.97 -0.44 -18.92
N LEU A 91 4.16 -0.84 -17.66
CA LEU A 91 5.34 -1.54 -17.20
C LEU A 91 5.51 -2.89 -17.92
N HIS A 92 4.44 -3.67 -18.04
CA HIS A 92 4.43 -4.94 -18.79
C HIS A 92 4.75 -4.75 -20.27
N ARG A 93 4.25 -3.68 -20.92
CA ARG A 93 4.65 -3.34 -22.30
C ARG A 93 6.16 -3.09 -22.39
N ASN A 94 6.71 -2.30 -21.48
CA ASN A 94 8.14 -1.99 -21.47
C ASN A 94 8.98 -3.25 -21.21
N HIS A 95 8.53 -4.14 -20.33
CA HIS A 95 9.16 -5.44 -20.07
C HIS A 95 9.18 -6.33 -21.30
N ALA A 96 8.05 -6.44 -22.00
CA ALA A 96 7.95 -7.20 -23.24
C ALA A 96 8.85 -6.63 -24.34
N GLU A 97 8.92 -5.31 -24.48
CA GLU A 97 9.80 -4.66 -25.45
C GLU A 97 11.29 -4.88 -25.11
N GLN A 98 11.65 -4.81 -23.82
CA GLN A 98 13.01 -5.09 -23.37
C GLN A 98 13.42 -6.54 -23.67
N LEU A 99 12.54 -7.51 -23.41
CA LEU A 99 12.79 -8.93 -23.73
C LEU A 99 12.92 -9.15 -25.24
N LYS A 100 12.07 -8.49 -26.04
CA LYS A 100 12.17 -8.55 -27.50
C LYS A 100 13.52 -8.02 -27.98
N ARG A 101 13.93 -6.82 -27.55
CA ARG A 101 15.24 -6.24 -27.91
C ARG A 101 16.40 -7.14 -27.46
N HIS A 102 16.29 -7.77 -26.30
CA HIS A 102 17.28 -8.73 -25.81
C HIS A 102 17.38 -9.98 -26.70
N ALA A 103 16.24 -10.53 -27.13
CA ALA A 103 16.19 -11.66 -28.06
C ALA A 103 16.72 -11.30 -29.45
N ASP A 104 16.37 -10.14 -29.98
CA ASP A 104 16.85 -9.65 -31.29
C ASP A 104 18.39 -9.49 -31.27
N SER A 105 18.92 -8.89 -30.20
CA SER A 105 20.36 -8.73 -29.98
C SER A 105 21.07 -10.09 -29.88
N TYR A 106 20.48 -11.03 -29.16
CA TYR A 106 21.02 -12.39 -29.00
C TYR A 106 21.12 -13.13 -30.35
N SER A 107 20.06 -13.05 -31.16
CA SER A 107 20.05 -13.66 -32.49
C SER A 107 21.13 -13.07 -33.38
N CYS A 108 21.26 -11.73 -33.39
CA CYS A 108 22.27 -11.03 -34.18
C CYS A 108 23.71 -11.44 -33.76
N ASP A 109 23.97 -11.55 -32.46
CA ASP A 109 25.30 -11.93 -31.96
C ASP A 109 25.64 -13.38 -32.30
N LEU A 110 24.68 -14.30 -32.23
CA LEU A 110 24.87 -15.70 -32.65
C LEU A 110 25.16 -15.81 -34.16
N GLU A 111 24.43 -15.07 -34.98
CA GLU A 111 24.70 -15.00 -36.43
C GLU A 111 26.11 -14.46 -36.70
N LEU A 112 26.56 -13.47 -35.92
CA LEU A 112 27.90 -12.91 -36.03
C LEU A 112 28.99 -13.93 -35.66
N CYS A 113 28.76 -14.80 -34.67
CA CYS A 113 29.69 -15.87 -34.30
C CYS A 113 30.00 -16.79 -35.50
N SER A 114 28.97 -17.16 -36.26
CA SER A 114 29.07 -18.05 -37.41
C SER A 114 29.59 -17.39 -38.69
N THR A 115 29.30 -16.10 -38.90
CA THR A 115 29.68 -15.37 -40.12
C THR A 115 31.06 -14.74 -40.05
N ARG A 116 31.55 -14.41 -38.84
CA ARG A 116 32.87 -13.79 -38.66
C ARG A 116 34.01 -14.76 -38.99
N GLY A 117 34.92 -14.32 -39.86
CA GLY A 117 36.12 -15.08 -40.22
C GLY A 117 36.96 -15.52 -39.02
N VAL A 118 37.60 -16.69 -39.14
CA VAL A 118 38.58 -17.22 -38.18
C VAL A 118 39.96 -17.14 -38.84
N PRO A 119 40.79 -16.12 -38.50
CA PRO A 119 42.06 -15.87 -39.18
C PRO A 119 42.98 -17.09 -39.24
N ASP A 120 43.11 -17.83 -38.14
CA ASP A 120 43.97 -19.01 -38.05
C ASP A 120 43.51 -20.13 -38.99
N ALA A 121 42.20 -20.37 -39.05
CA ALA A 121 41.63 -21.33 -39.99
C ALA A 121 41.85 -20.90 -41.45
N VAL A 122 41.77 -19.61 -41.75
CA VAL A 122 42.04 -19.07 -43.10
C VAL A 122 43.52 -19.22 -43.45
N PHE A 123 44.43 -18.97 -42.50
CA PHE A 123 45.86 -19.16 -42.68
C PHE A 123 46.20 -20.63 -42.97
N LEU A 124 45.74 -21.55 -42.11
CA LEU A 124 45.96 -23.00 -42.27
C LEU A 124 45.40 -23.52 -43.61
N LYS A 125 44.23 -23.01 -44.03
CA LYS A 125 43.66 -23.35 -45.34
C LYS A 125 44.55 -22.89 -46.50
N LYS A 126 45.11 -21.67 -46.42
CA LYS A 126 46.04 -21.16 -47.45
C LYS A 126 47.35 -21.95 -47.48
N GLU A 127 47.86 -22.32 -46.30
CA GLU A 127 49.06 -23.14 -46.18
C GLU A 127 48.84 -24.55 -46.76
N ALA A 128 47.71 -25.20 -46.44
CA ALA A 128 47.31 -26.46 -47.04
C ALA A 128 47.26 -26.39 -48.58
N GLN A 129 46.70 -25.31 -49.13
CA GLN A 129 46.67 -25.08 -50.59
C GLN A 129 48.08 -24.94 -51.18
N SER A 130 49.00 -24.28 -50.46
CA SER A 130 50.39 -24.14 -50.87
C SER A 130 51.11 -25.51 -50.87
N LYS A 131 50.93 -26.30 -49.82
CA LYS A 131 51.51 -27.66 -49.70
C LYS A 131 51.00 -28.62 -50.76
N ALA A 132 49.71 -28.56 -51.07
CA ALA A 132 49.13 -29.35 -52.17
C ALA A 132 49.73 -28.98 -53.54
N ARG A 133 50.02 -27.70 -53.80
CA ARG A 133 50.68 -27.26 -55.04
C ARG A 133 52.11 -27.79 -55.16
N ASN A 134 52.77 -28.06 -54.04
CA ASN A 134 54.13 -28.61 -53.99
C ASN A 134 54.15 -30.15 -54.03
N GLY A 135 52.99 -30.81 -54.16
CA GLY A 135 52.89 -32.28 -54.19
C GLY A 135 52.86 -32.95 -52.81
N GLU A 136 52.88 -32.18 -51.72
CA GLU A 136 52.83 -32.68 -50.34
C GLU A 136 51.37 -32.92 -49.90
N PHE A 137 50.68 -33.88 -50.52
CA PHE A 137 49.22 -34.07 -50.34
C PHE A 137 48.80 -34.52 -48.94
N GLU A 138 49.55 -35.43 -48.30
CA GLU A 138 49.23 -35.90 -46.94
C GLU A 138 49.32 -34.77 -45.90
N LEU A 139 50.37 -33.94 -46.01
CA LEU A 139 50.53 -32.77 -45.15
C LEU A 139 49.43 -31.73 -45.42
N ALA A 140 49.08 -31.51 -46.69
CA ALA A 140 48.02 -30.60 -47.06
C ALA A 140 46.66 -31.04 -46.49
N ASP A 141 46.33 -32.33 -46.51
CA ASP A 141 45.08 -32.84 -45.93
C ASP A 141 45.07 -32.65 -44.41
N SER A 142 46.18 -32.98 -43.73
CA SER A 142 46.33 -32.74 -42.28
C SER A 142 46.12 -31.26 -41.92
N LEU A 143 46.75 -30.32 -42.64
CA LEU A 143 46.58 -28.87 -42.42
C LEU A 143 45.14 -28.42 -42.70
N PHE A 144 44.47 -29.00 -43.70
CA PHE A 144 43.09 -28.68 -44.00
C PHE A 144 42.12 -29.19 -42.93
N GLN A 145 42.36 -30.38 -42.36
CA GLN A 145 41.60 -30.87 -41.21
C GLN A 145 41.81 -30.00 -39.98
N GLN A 146 43.06 -29.59 -39.70
CA GLN A 146 43.38 -28.65 -38.62
C GLN A 146 42.67 -27.30 -38.83
N SER A 147 42.61 -26.78 -40.06
CA SER A 147 41.84 -25.57 -40.40
C SER A 147 40.35 -25.71 -40.05
N LYS A 148 39.74 -26.85 -40.41
CA LYS A 148 38.33 -27.12 -40.08
C LYS A 148 38.11 -27.21 -38.57
N GLN A 149 39.00 -27.90 -37.87
CA GLN A 149 38.94 -28.05 -36.41
C GLN A 149 39.09 -26.70 -35.71
N ALA A 150 40.09 -25.90 -36.09
CA ALA A 150 40.31 -24.56 -35.55
C ALA A 150 39.08 -23.67 -35.76
N ARG A 151 38.49 -23.70 -36.97
CA ARG A 151 37.25 -22.97 -37.25
C ARG A 151 36.10 -23.41 -36.35
N ALA A 152 35.87 -24.71 -36.22
CA ALA A 152 34.77 -25.25 -35.42
C ALA A 152 34.92 -24.92 -33.93
N GLN A 153 36.14 -25.08 -33.39
CA GLN A 153 36.45 -24.76 -31.99
C GLN A 153 36.24 -23.28 -31.71
N THR A 154 36.79 -22.38 -32.54
CA THR A 154 36.63 -20.94 -32.34
C THR A 154 35.17 -20.49 -32.43
N ILE A 155 34.36 -21.06 -33.34
CA ILE A 155 32.93 -20.74 -33.42
C ILE A 155 32.22 -21.21 -32.15
N ALA A 156 32.46 -22.46 -31.70
CA ALA A 156 31.85 -23.00 -30.50
C ALA A 156 32.21 -22.21 -29.23
N GLU A 157 33.47 -21.77 -29.10
CA GLU A 157 33.91 -20.92 -27.99
C GLU A 157 33.19 -19.57 -27.97
N ARG A 158 33.07 -18.92 -29.14
CA ARG A 158 32.34 -17.65 -29.29
C ARG A 158 30.86 -17.81 -28.94
N GLU A 159 30.21 -18.86 -29.44
CA GLU A 159 28.80 -19.16 -29.13
C GLU A 159 28.61 -19.40 -27.63
N ALA A 160 29.49 -20.17 -26.99
CA ALA A 160 29.46 -20.41 -25.55
C ALA A 160 29.60 -19.11 -24.73
N GLU A 161 30.45 -18.19 -25.16
CA GLU A 161 30.60 -16.88 -24.53
C GLU A 161 29.32 -16.03 -24.70
N VAL A 162 28.74 -15.99 -25.89
CA VAL A 162 27.46 -15.31 -26.15
C VAL A 162 26.36 -15.89 -25.28
N HIS A 163 26.19 -17.22 -25.24
CA HIS A 163 25.21 -17.87 -24.36
C HIS A 163 25.37 -17.46 -22.90
N LYS A 164 26.61 -17.45 -22.39
CA LYS A 164 26.90 -17.07 -21.01
C LYS A 164 26.51 -15.61 -20.72
N ILE A 165 26.86 -14.69 -21.60
CA ILE A 165 26.54 -13.25 -21.44
C ILE A 165 25.02 -13.05 -21.43
N TYR A 166 24.31 -13.68 -22.37
CA TYR A 166 22.86 -13.51 -22.51
C TYR A 166 22.06 -14.20 -21.41
N ALA A 167 22.54 -15.32 -20.87
CA ALA A 167 21.96 -15.94 -19.67
C ALA A 167 22.04 -14.98 -18.46
N LEU A 168 23.22 -14.45 -18.17
CA LEU A 168 23.42 -13.49 -17.07
C LEU A 168 22.54 -12.25 -17.23
N LYS A 169 22.44 -11.71 -18.45
CA LYS A 169 21.61 -10.54 -18.73
C LYS A 169 20.11 -10.86 -18.65
N SER A 170 19.68 -12.05 -19.05
CA SER A 170 18.30 -12.52 -18.90
C SER A 170 17.89 -12.59 -17.43
N ASP A 171 18.76 -13.11 -16.57
CA ASP A 171 18.54 -13.16 -15.12
C ASP A 171 18.42 -11.76 -14.52
N GLN A 172 19.30 -10.84 -14.93
CA GLN A 172 19.26 -9.43 -14.51
C GLN A 172 17.97 -8.73 -14.95
N ILE A 173 17.54 -8.93 -16.20
CA ILE A 173 16.28 -8.39 -16.72
C ILE A 173 15.12 -8.91 -15.89
N THR A 174 15.02 -10.24 -15.73
CA THR A 174 13.92 -10.87 -14.97
C THR A 174 13.86 -10.39 -13.52
N LYS A 175 15.03 -10.28 -12.87
CA LYS A 175 15.13 -9.76 -11.50
C LYS A 175 14.63 -8.32 -11.42
N LYS A 176 15.08 -7.43 -12.32
CA LYS A 176 14.65 -6.02 -12.37
C LYS A 176 13.16 -5.89 -12.62
N GLN A 177 12.60 -6.68 -13.54
CA GLN A 177 11.17 -6.68 -13.84
C GLN A 177 10.34 -7.08 -12.61
N ARG A 178 10.78 -8.09 -11.86
CA ARG A 178 10.14 -8.49 -10.60
C ARG A 178 10.19 -7.37 -9.56
N GLU A 179 11.35 -6.75 -9.36
CA GLU A 179 11.53 -5.63 -8.42
C GLU A 179 10.63 -4.44 -8.78
N GLU A 180 10.54 -4.09 -10.07
CA GLU A 180 9.66 -3.00 -10.54
C GLU A 180 8.18 -3.31 -10.34
N ASN A 181 7.75 -4.56 -10.59
CA ASN A 181 6.37 -4.99 -10.38
C ASN A 181 5.98 -4.94 -8.90
N GLU A 182 6.84 -5.47 -8.01
CA GLU A 182 6.59 -5.45 -6.58
C GLU A 182 6.59 -4.02 -6.03
N LEU A 183 7.52 -3.16 -6.48
CA LEU A 183 7.52 -1.75 -6.11
C LEU A 183 6.25 -1.01 -6.56
N CYS A 184 5.70 -1.38 -7.73
CA CYS A 184 4.46 -0.78 -8.22
C CYS A 184 3.27 -1.16 -7.32
N LYS A 185 3.15 -2.44 -6.95
CA LYS A 185 2.12 -2.93 -6.02
C LYS A 185 2.28 -2.33 -4.62
N GLU A 186 3.50 -2.24 -4.12
CA GLU A 186 3.77 -1.65 -2.80
C GLU A 186 3.33 -0.18 -2.75
N LYS A 187 3.64 0.59 -3.81
CA LYS A 187 3.20 1.98 -3.92
C LYS A 187 1.68 2.12 -4.02
N GLU A 188 1.01 1.20 -4.69
CA GLU A 188 -0.45 1.15 -4.73
C GLU A 188 -1.02 0.93 -3.34
N LYS A 189 -0.51 -0.07 -2.61
CA LYS A 189 -0.92 -0.37 -1.23
C LYS A 189 -0.74 0.82 -0.30
N ILE A 190 0.41 1.49 -0.38
CA ILE A 190 0.70 2.69 0.42
C ILE A 190 -0.30 3.81 0.09
N ALA A 191 -0.55 4.08 -1.20
CA ALA A 191 -1.48 5.12 -1.61
C ALA A 191 -2.92 4.85 -1.13
N ILE A 192 -3.38 3.60 -1.21
CA ILE A 192 -4.70 3.19 -0.69
C ILE A 192 -4.73 3.33 0.85
N ALA A 193 -3.68 2.90 1.55
CA ALA A 193 -3.59 3.00 3.00
C ALA A 193 -3.64 4.47 3.48
N GLU A 194 -3.04 5.40 2.74
CA GLU A 194 -3.12 6.83 3.04
C GLU A 194 -4.55 7.38 2.94
N ILE A 195 -5.35 6.90 1.98
CA ILE A 195 -6.76 7.28 1.84
C ILE A 195 -7.58 6.74 3.01
N VAL A 196 -7.41 5.45 3.33
CA VAL A 196 -8.08 4.82 4.48
C VAL A 196 -7.73 5.56 5.78
N GLN A 197 -6.46 5.88 5.99
CA GLN A 197 -6.02 6.61 7.17
C GLN A 197 -6.68 8.01 7.24
N LYS A 198 -6.76 8.74 6.12
CA LYS A 198 -7.45 10.04 6.07
C LYS A 198 -8.93 9.88 6.42
N TYR A 199 -9.62 8.91 5.82
CA TYR A 199 -11.01 8.59 6.11
C TYR A 199 -11.23 8.32 7.62
N ASP A 200 -10.42 7.43 8.21
CA ASP A 200 -10.50 7.10 9.64
C ASP A 200 -10.31 8.33 10.54
N THR A 201 -9.41 9.25 10.16
CA THR A 201 -9.20 10.49 10.91
C THR A 201 -10.40 11.43 10.85
N GLU A 202 -11.06 11.55 9.70
CA GLU A 202 -12.27 12.38 9.56
C GLU A 202 -13.47 11.75 10.26
N VAL A 203 -13.65 10.43 10.14
CA VAL A 203 -14.66 9.67 10.90
C VAL A 203 -14.48 9.89 12.40
N THR A 204 -13.25 9.85 12.90
CA THR A 204 -12.96 10.11 14.32
C THR A 204 -13.36 11.53 14.74
N LYS A 205 -13.19 12.54 13.87
CA LYS A 205 -13.65 13.92 14.16
C LYS A 205 -15.16 14.00 14.21
N LEU A 206 -15.88 13.32 13.30
CA LEU A 206 -17.34 13.26 13.31
C LEU A 206 -17.87 12.57 14.57
N LYS A 207 -17.29 11.44 14.97
CA LYS A 207 -17.61 10.77 16.25
C LYS A 207 -17.43 11.72 17.45
N ARG A 208 -16.33 12.47 17.50
CA ARG A 208 -16.09 13.46 18.56
C ARG A 208 -17.09 14.63 18.52
N ARG A 209 -17.48 15.09 17.34
CA ARG A 209 -18.49 16.15 17.18
C ARG A 209 -19.83 15.72 17.74
N LEU A 210 -20.25 14.50 17.42
CA LEU A 210 -21.52 13.94 17.88
C LEU A 210 -21.53 13.73 19.41
N ALA A 211 -20.44 13.19 19.96
CA ALA A 211 -20.27 13.05 21.40
C ALA A 211 -20.30 14.40 22.14
N ALA A 212 -19.65 15.44 21.58
CA ALA A 212 -19.68 16.78 22.15
C ALA A 212 -21.08 17.41 22.10
N ALA A 213 -21.84 17.15 21.02
CA ALA A 213 -23.22 17.60 20.90
C ALA A 213 -24.13 16.93 21.95
N ALA A 214 -24.01 15.62 22.14
CA ALA A 214 -24.74 14.85 23.16
C ALA A 214 -24.45 15.41 24.58
N GLN A 215 -23.17 15.62 24.91
CA GLN A 215 -22.76 16.20 26.19
C GLN A 215 -23.33 17.61 26.40
N LYS A 216 -23.25 18.48 25.38
CA LYS A 216 -23.76 19.85 25.45
C LYS A 216 -25.28 19.90 25.65
N LEU A 217 -26.00 18.98 25.03
CA LEU A 217 -27.46 18.90 25.08
C LEU A 217 -27.98 18.04 26.25
N GLN A 218 -27.08 17.43 27.04
CA GLN A 218 -27.39 16.55 28.15
C GLN A 218 -28.26 15.34 27.73
N ILE A 219 -27.96 14.78 26.56
CA ILE A 219 -28.63 13.61 25.99
C ILE A 219 -27.73 12.40 26.17
N SER A 220 -28.34 11.24 26.44
CA SER A 220 -27.63 9.97 26.45
C SER A 220 -27.48 9.52 25.00
N PRO A 221 -26.24 9.39 24.47
CA PRO A 221 -26.03 8.91 23.11
C PRO A 221 -26.44 7.43 23.00
N ASP A 222 -26.88 7.04 21.81
CA ASP A 222 -27.12 5.65 21.43
C ASP A 222 -25.93 5.19 20.58
N LEU A 223 -24.95 4.57 21.23
CA LEU A 223 -23.68 4.24 20.60
C LEU A 223 -23.82 3.25 19.45
N ASP A 224 -24.81 2.35 19.50
CA ASP A 224 -25.00 1.31 18.49
C ASP A 224 -25.60 1.92 17.21
N GLU A 225 -26.59 2.80 17.35
CA GLU A 225 -27.14 3.55 16.21
C GLU A 225 -26.08 4.48 15.62
N GLU A 226 -25.34 5.19 16.46
CA GLU A 226 -24.33 6.16 16.03
C GLU A 226 -23.14 5.51 15.34
N GLU A 227 -22.72 4.31 15.77
CA GLU A 227 -21.65 3.57 15.11
C GLU A 227 -22.07 3.10 13.71
N SER A 228 -23.36 2.80 13.50
CA SER A 228 -23.89 2.41 12.19
C SER A 228 -23.78 3.51 11.12
N PHE A 229 -23.55 4.77 11.51
CA PHE A 229 -23.37 5.87 10.56
C PHE A 229 -22.01 5.83 9.87
N PHE A 230 -21.05 5.14 10.47
CA PHE A 230 -19.66 5.13 10.03
C PHE A 230 -19.34 3.77 9.41
N GLU A 231 -19.57 3.67 8.12
CA GLU A 231 -19.25 2.45 7.37
C GLU A 231 -17.73 2.24 7.35
N ARG A 232 -17.31 0.98 7.45
CA ARG A 232 -15.88 0.65 7.44
C ARG A 232 -15.38 0.62 6.01
N LEU A 233 -14.35 1.40 5.73
CA LEU A 233 -13.69 1.38 4.43
C LEU A 233 -12.73 0.19 4.36
N GLU A 234 -13.22 -0.94 3.83
CA GLU A 234 -12.40 -2.13 3.60
C GLU A 234 -11.93 -2.15 2.13
N PRO A 235 -10.66 -1.82 1.83
CA PRO A 235 -10.14 -2.03 0.49
C PRO A 235 -10.06 -3.53 0.21
N ASP A 236 -10.64 -3.99 -0.90
CA ASP A 236 -10.68 -5.41 -1.30
C ASP A 236 -9.37 -6.18 -0.98
N GLU A 237 -9.53 -7.39 -0.43
CA GLU A 237 -8.49 -8.21 0.21
C GLU A 237 -7.29 -8.59 -0.67
N ASP A 238 -7.33 -8.40 -2.00
CA ASP A 238 -6.15 -8.59 -2.86
C ASP A 238 -5.03 -7.56 -2.61
N THR A 239 -5.31 -6.53 -1.78
CA THR A 239 -4.39 -5.42 -1.51
C THR A 239 -3.97 -5.25 -0.04
N ALA A 240 -4.49 -6.05 0.89
CA ALA A 240 -4.09 -5.93 2.30
C ALA A 240 -2.59 -6.24 2.50
N ALA A 241 -1.86 -5.35 3.16
CA ALA A 241 -0.53 -5.65 3.68
C ALA A 241 -0.68 -6.41 5.01
N PRO A 242 0.23 -7.34 5.36
CA PRO A 242 0.21 -7.98 6.67
C PRO A 242 0.56 -6.92 7.72
N SER A 243 -0.41 -6.57 8.55
CA SER A 243 -0.19 -5.69 9.69
C SER A 243 0.57 -6.46 10.78
N GLU A 244 1.83 -6.09 11.00
CA GLU A 244 2.58 -6.56 12.16
C GLU A 244 2.04 -5.92 13.45
N ARG A 245 1.38 -6.74 14.29
CA ARG A 245 1.38 -6.57 15.74
C ARG A 245 1.66 -7.92 16.44
N SER A 246 2.93 -8.05 16.85
CA SER A 246 3.48 -8.73 18.03
C SER A 246 2.71 -9.86 18.74
N SER A 247 3.25 -11.08 18.55
CA SER A 247 3.84 -12.01 19.55
C SER A 247 3.07 -12.49 20.79
N VAL A 248 3.08 -13.82 21.00
CA VAL A 248 3.60 -14.63 22.16
C VAL A 248 2.96 -16.05 22.09
N ILE A 249 3.64 -17.07 21.55
CA ILE A 249 4.43 -18.16 22.20
C ILE A 249 3.63 -19.29 22.92
N SER A 250 3.87 -20.53 22.41
CA SER A 250 3.78 -21.90 23.00
C SER A 250 2.39 -22.48 23.32
N GLU A 251 2.07 -23.75 23.03
CA GLU A 251 2.78 -25.02 23.33
C GLU A 251 2.64 -26.08 22.21
N LYS A 252 3.74 -26.63 21.69
CA LYS A 252 4.32 -27.97 21.97
C LYS A 252 3.42 -29.18 21.69
N SER A 253 3.81 -29.95 20.67
CA SER A 253 3.69 -31.42 20.68
C SER A 253 4.96 -32.03 20.08
N ALA A 254 5.52 -32.97 20.84
CA ALA A 254 6.68 -33.81 20.53
C ALA A 254 6.39 -34.71 19.30
N THR A 255 7.31 -35.40 18.61
CA THR A 255 8.39 -36.28 19.11
C THR A 255 9.23 -36.76 17.89
N SER A 256 10.56 -36.56 17.91
CA SER A 256 11.68 -37.48 17.59
C SER A 256 11.67 -38.48 16.38
N PRO A 257 12.81 -39.11 15.95
CA PRO A 257 14.22 -38.64 15.83
C PRO A 257 15.04 -39.20 14.60
N SER A 258 16.12 -38.48 14.21
CA SER A 258 17.48 -38.94 13.76
C SER A 258 17.71 -39.81 12.49
N PRO A 259 18.96 -40.02 11.99
CA PRO A 259 20.27 -39.36 12.27
C PRO A 259 21.26 -39.11 11.07
N ARG A 260 22.35 -38.34 11.37
CA ARG A 260 23.78 -38.45 10.92
C ARG A 260 24.14 -38.15 9.44
N LYS A 261 25.22 -37.44 9.07
CA LYS A 261 26.62 -37.31 9.57
C LYS A 261 27.19 -35.90 9.26
N THR A 262 27.93 -35.23 10.16
CA THR A 262 29.42 -35.15 10.26
C THR A 262 30.11 -34.79 8.92
N ARG A 263 31.00 -33.80 8.74
CA ARG A 263 32.15 -33.38 9.57
C ARG A 263 32.91 -32.21 8.88
N GLN A 264 33.38 -31.21 9.68
CA GLN A 264 34.65 -30.42 9.65
C GLN A 264 35.22 -29.94 8.28
N SER A 265 35.82 -28.75 8.10
CA SER A 265 36.81 -28.05 8.95
C SER A 265 37.02 -26.60 8.46
N ALA A 266 37.43 -25.74 9.40
CA ALA A 266 37.93 -24.38 9.20
C ALA A 266 39.24 -24.31 8.41
N LEU A 267 39.58 -23.13 7.86
CA LEU A 267 40.87 -22.43 8.08
C LEU A 267 40.98 -21.12 7.24
N THR A 268 41.12 -20.01 7.98
CA THR A 268 42.06 -18.87 7.80
C THR A 268 42.17 -18.05 6.50
N SER A 269 41.88 -16.75 6.63
CA SER A 269 42.34 -15.62 5.79
C SER A 269 43.88 -15.45 5.80
N PRO A 270 44.51 -14.64 4.90
CA PRO A 270 44.53 -13.17 5.10
C PRO A 270 44.63 -12.27 3.84
N LYS A 271 43.93 -11.12 3.92
CA LYS A 271 44.42 -9.73 3.76
C LYS A 271 45.54 -9.43 2.73
N ARG A 272 45.27 -8.56 1.74
CA ARG A 272 46.22 -7.54 1.27
C ARG A 272 45.53 -6.21 0.92
N ARG A 273 46.19 -5.14 1.37
CA ARG A 273 45.83 -3.72 1.28
C ARG A 273 46.09 -3.14 -0.11
N SER A 274 45.25 -2.15 -0.43
CA SER A 274 45.30 -0.93 -1.28
C SER A 274 46.67 -0.30 -1.63
N PRO A 275 46.75 0.90 -2.26
CA PRO A 275 46.00 1.56 -3.37
C PRO A 275 46.96 2.14 -4.44
N HIS A 276 46.46 2.67 -5.58
CA HIS A 276 47.15 3.80 -6.24
C HIS A 276 46.20 4.63 -7.10
N ALA A 277 46.16 5.92 -6.78
CA ALA A 277 45.70 7.01 -7.62
C ALA A 277 46.91 7.58 -8.40
N SER A 278 46.70 7.97 -9.66
CA SER A 278 47.47 8.97 -10.41
C SER A 278 46.55 9.53 -11.50
N THR A 279 45.94 10.71 -11.33
CA THR A 279 46.44 12.02 -11.80
C THR A 279 47.14 11.99 -13.17
N GLY A 280 46.50 12.61 -14.17
CA GLY A 280 47.09 12.89 -15.48
C GLY A 280 46.24 13.84 -16.30
N LYS A 281 46.39 15.14 -16.03
CA LYS A 281 45.85 16.27 -16.79
C LYS A 281 46.52 16.37 -18.18
N LEU A 282 45.71 16.81 -19.16
CA LEU A 282 45.98 17.84 -20.19
C LEU A 282 47.32 17.82 -20.95
N SER A 283 47.25 17.73 -22.29
CA SER A 283 47.58 18.85 -23.19
C SER A 283 47.34 18.50 -24.68
N PRO A 284 47.23 19.53 -25.56
CA PRO A 284 46.59 19.45 -26.87
C PRO A 284 47.60 19.35 -28.03
N HIS A 285 47.10 18.93 -29.20
CA HIS A 285 47.54 19.37 -30.51
C HIS A 285 46.38 19.34 -31.50
#